data_AF-A0A382LSB3-F1
#
_entry.id   AF-A0A382LSB3-F1
#
_cell.length_a   1.000
_cell.length_b   1.000
_cell.length_c   1.000
_cell.angle_alpha   90.00
_cell.angle_beta   90.00
_cell.angle_gamma   90.00
#
_symmetry.space_group_name_H-M   'P 1'
#
loop_
_entity.id
_entity.type
_entity.pdbx_description
1 polymer ?
#
loop_
_entity_poly.entity_id
_entity_poly.type
_entity_poly.pdbx_seq_one_letter_code
_entity_poly.pdbx_strand_id
1 'polypeptide(L)'
;MIPVDSFFAEPNQIRPSDSNTTTRLAERSCADPSGLVVLPWSTAERETRWYVLSPDESFEQVREEVLAHVGVSYTNYRGQPTPLDANDAGDNAVSAVAEGRACIRVDLLVNG
;
A
#
# COMPACT_ATOMS: atom_id res chain seq x y z
N MET A 1 -6.69 9.90 -13.66
CA MET A 1 -7.13 8.88 -12.70
C MET A 1 -7.14 7.56 -13.43
N ILE A 2 -6.35 6.60 -12.97
CA ILE A 2 -6.35 5.24 -13.51
C ILE A 2 -7.07 4.32 -12.53
N PRO A 3 -7.79 3.30 -13.00
CA PRO A 3 -8.46 2.38 -12.10
C PRO A 3 -7.46 1.59 -11.24
N VAL A 4 -7.91 1.15 -10.06
CA VAL A 4 -7.06 0.45 -9.05
C VAL A 4 -6.43 -0.83 -9.62
N ASP A 5 -7.12 -1.50 -10.55
CA ASP A 5 -6.59 -2.65 -11.28
C ASP A 5 -5.24 -2.38 -11.98
N SER A 6 -5.03 -1.13 -12.43
CA SER A 6 -3.84 -0.69 -13.14
C SER A 6 -2.62 -0.63 -12.23
N PHE A 7 -2.81 -0.54 -10.90
CA PHE A 7 -1.72 -0.64 -9.92
C PHE A 7 -1.10 -2.05 -9.89
N PHE A 8 -1.84 -3.07 -10.29
CA PHE A 8 -1.38 -4.46 -10.33
C PHE A 8 -0.80 -4.86 -11.69
N ALA A 9 -0.61 -3.90 -12.62
CA ALA A 9 0.16 -4.11 -13.83
C ALA A 9 1.67 -4.23 -13.54
N GLU A 10 2.46 -4.63 -14.53
CA GLU A 10 3.92 -4.57 -14.41
C GLU A 10 4.39 -3.15 -14.05
N PRO A 11 5.39 -2.99 -13.17
CA PRO A 11 6.29 -4.02 -12.63
C PRO A 11 5.82 -4.69 -11.33
N ASN A 12 4.61 -4.40 -10.84
CA ASN A 12 4.05 -5.13 -9.70
C ASN A 12 3.91 -6.61 -10.10
N GLN A 13 4.25 -7.53 -9.21
CA GLN A 13 4.13 -8.96 -9.43
C GLN A 13 2.91 -9.58 -8.75
N ILE A 14 2.18 -8.82 -7.94
CA ILE A 14 0.98 -9.29 -7.28
C ILE A 14 -0.18 -9.25 -8.28
N ARG A 15 -0.86 -10.39 -8.45
CA ARG A 15 -2.00 -10.53 -9.36
C ARG A 15 -3.28 -10.82 -8.58
N PRO A 16 -4.37 -10.03 -8.79
CA PRO A 16 -5.70 -10.31 -8.27
C PRO A 16 -6.32 -11.58 -8.90
N SER A 17 -5.84 -12.76 -8.51
CA SER A 17 -6.36 -14.09 -8.92
C SER A 17 -5.57 -15.26 -8.34
N ASP A 18 -4.33 -15.02 -7.88
CA ASP A 18 -3.46 -16.00 -7.25
C ASP A 18 -3.95 -16.48 -5.87
N SER A 19 -3.54 -17.67 -5.45
CA SER A 19 -4.04 -18.33 -4.23
C SER A 19 -3.43 -17.85 -2.90
N ASN A 20 -2.83 -16.66 -2.84
CA ASN A 20 -2.17 -16.14 -1.64
C ASN A 20 -3.06 -15.14 -0.88
N THR A 21 -2.91 -15.04 0.44
CA THR A 21 -3.60 -14.07 1.32
C THR A 21 -3.42 -12.63 0.84
N THR A 22 -2.22 -12.28 0.34
CA THR A 22 -1.94 -10.97 -0.27
C THR A 22 -2.84 -10.66 -1.47
N THR A 23 -3.19 -11.69 -2.23
CA THR A 23 -4.04 -11.56 -3.40
C THR A 23 -5.49 -11.28 -3.04
N ARG A 24 -6.01 -11.89 -1.97
CA ARG A 24 -7.37 -11.59 -1.47
C ARG A 24 -7.53 -10.13 -1.07
N LEU A 25 -6.45 -9.51 -0.58
CA LEU A 25 -6.43 -8.08 -0.29
C LEU A 25 -6.47 -7.25 -1.57
N ALA A 26 -5.70 -7.63 -2.59
CA ALA A 26 -5.73 -7.00 -3.90
C ALA A 26 -7.11 -7.09 -4.56
N GLU A 27 -7.76 -8.26 -4.52
CA GLU A 27 -9.13 -8.46 -5.01
C GLU A 27 -10.14 -7.55 -4.30
N ARG A 28 -10.07 -7.46 -2.96
CA ARG A 28 -10.95 -6.57 -2.19
C ARG A 28 -10.74 -5.10 -2.55
N SER A 29 -9.49 -4.69 -2.71
CA SER A 29 -9.11 -3.33 -3.12
C SER A 29 -9.62 -2.96 -4.51
N CYS A 30 -9.71 -3.93 -5.43
CA CYS A 30 -10.33 -3.73 -6.74
C CYS A 30 -11.86 -3.72 -6.68
N ALA A 31 -12.47 -4.52 -5.80
CA ALA A 31 -13.93 -4.67 -5.70
C ALA A 31 -14.61 -3.48 -5.01
N ASP A 32 -13.96 -2.89 -4.00
CA ASP A 32 -14.43 -1.69 -3.30
C ASP A 32 -13.32 -0.64 -3.21
N PRO A 33 -13.15 0.18 -4.26
CA PRO A 33 -12.12 1.21 -4.30
C PRO A 33 -12.54 2.48 -3.53
N SER A 34 -13.74 2.54 -2.95
CA SER A 34 -14.30 3.76 -2.34
C SER A 34 -13.93 3.95 -0.86
N GLY A 35 -13.61 2.85 -0.17
CA GLY A 35 -13.26 2.84 1.24
C GLY A 35 -11.75 2.79 1.51
N LEU A 36 -11.38 2.05 2.55
CA LEU A 36 -10.00 1.75 2.90
C LEU A 36 -9.42 0.76 1.88
N VAL A 37 -8.39 1.18 1.15
CA VAL A 37 -7.76 0.35 0.11
C VAL A 37 -6.37 -0.05 0.56
N VAL A 38 -6.07 -1.35 0.50
CA VAL A 38 -4.74 -1.88 0.83
C VAL A 38 -4.10 -2.41 -0.46
N LEU A 39 -3.00 -1.78 -0.86
CA LEU A 39 -2.32 -2.01 -2.12
C LEU A 39 -0.95 -2.63 -1.85
N PRO A 40 -0.80 -3.94 -2.03
CA PRO A 40 0.49 -4.59 -1.87
C PRO A 40 1.33 -4.44 -3.15
N TRP A 41 2.63 -4.20 -2.96
CA TRP A 41 3.61 -4.02 -4.01
C TRP A 41 4.77 -4.97 -3.82
N SER A 42 5.07 -5.75 -4.84
CA SER A 42 6.24 -6.63 -4.86
C SER A 42 6.85 -6.65 -6.24
N THR A 43 8.19 -6.74 -6.27
CA THR A 43 9.02 -6.85 -7.47
C THR A 43 10.00 -8.00 -7.25
N ALA A 44 10.57 -8.56 -8.32
CA ALA A 44 11.50 -9.71 -8.24
C ALA A 44 12.68 -9.50 -7.27
N GLU A 45 13.05 -8.25 -7.00
CA GLU A 45 14.25 -7.85 -6.26
C GLU A 45 13.97 -7.41 -4.80
N ARG A 46 12.70 -7.27 -4.38
CA ARG A 46 12.35 -6.66 -3.09
C ARG A 46 11.29 -7.44 -2.31
N GLU A 47 11.38 -7.34 -0.99
CA GLU A 47 10.30 -7.73 -0.08
C GLU A 47 9.03 -6.91 -0.33
N THR A 48 7.88 -7.49 0.04
CA THR A 48 6.57 -6.89 -0.17
C THR A 48 6.41 -5.61 0.65
N ARG A 49 6.15 -4.50 -0.04
CA ARG A 49 5.73 -3.21 0.53
C ARG A 49 4.20 -3.11 0.49
N TRP A 50 3.61 -2.38 1.42
CA TRP A 50 2.17 -2.15 1.47
C TRP A 50 1.86 -0.66 1.47
N TYR A 51 0.83 -0.27 0.73
CA TYR A 51 0.24 1.05 0.80
C TYR A 51 -1.19 0.96 1.31
N VAL A 52 -1.57 1.83 2.23
CA VAL A 52 -2.93 1.93 2.74
C VAL A 52 -3.46 3.31 2.36
N LEU A 53 -4.48 3.34 1.51
CA LEU A 53 -5.20 4.54 1.12
C LEU A 53 -6.43 4.69 1.98
N SER A 54 -6.59 5.85 2.60
CA SER A 54 -7.71 6.19 3.46
C SER A 54 -8.32 7.52 3.02
N PRO A 55 -9.65 7.70 3.15
CA PRO A 55 -10.23 9.03 3.21
C PRO A 55 -9.50 9.89 4.25
N ASP A 56 -9.34 11.18 3.97
CA ASP A 56 -8.61 12.11 4.84
C ASP A 56 -9.23 12.20 6.24
N GLU A 57 -10.57 12.14 6.31
CA GLU A 57 -11.33 12.20 7.56
C GLU A 57 -11.05 11.04 8.53
N SER A 58 -10.59 9.88 8.01
CA SER A 58 -10.27 8.70 8.81
C SER A 58 -8.76 8.45 8.94
N PHE A 59 -7.91 9.30 8.35
CA PHE A 59 -6.48 9.03 8.21
C PHE A 59 -5.77 8.81 9.55
N GLU A 60 -6.01 9.68 10.54
CA GLU A 60 -5.33 9.58 11.84
C GLU A 60 -5.70 8.29 12.58
N GLN A 61 -6.98 7.90 12.56
CA GLN A 61 -7.45 6.65 13.17
C GLN A 61 -6.81 5.44 12.47
N VAL A 62 -6.89 5.38 11.14
CA VAL A 62 -6.29 4.30 10.36
C VAL A 62 -4.79 4.22 10.60
N ARG A 63 -4.12 5.37 10.72
CA ARG A 63 -2.69 5.43 11.02
C ARG A 63 -2.36 4.78 12.37
N GLU A 64 -3.12 5.10 13.41
CA GLU A 64 -2.94 4.51 14.74
C GLU A 64 -3.20 3.00 14.73
N GLU A 65 -4.24 2.54 14.05
CA GLU A 65 -4.56 1.11 13.92
C GLU A 65 -3.47 0.35 13.17
N VAL A 66 -2.97 0.89 12.06
CA VAL A 66 -1.87 0.30 11.30
C VAL A 66 -0.62 0.20 12.17
N LEU A 67 -0.25 1.27 12.88
CA LEU A 67 0.88 1.30 13.81
C LEU A 67 0.77 0.26 14.93
N ALA A 68 -0.42 0.14 15.53
CA ALA A 68 -0.68 -0.83 16.59
C ALA A 68 -0.56 -2.27 16.09
N HIS A 69 -0.96 -2.53 14.85
CA HIS A 69 -0.94 -3.87 14.27
C HIS A 69 0.46 -4.31 13.81
N VAL A 70 1.17 -3.45 13.07
CA VAL A 70 2.51 -3.80 12.53
C VAL A 70 3.60 -3.66 13.59
N GLY A 71 3.36 -2.85 14.62
CA GLY A 71 4.34 -2.57 15.66
C GLY A 71 5.48 -1.66 15.18
N VAL A 72 6.19 -1.05 16.14
CA VAL A 72 7.26 -0.08 15.88
C VAL A 72 8.43 -0.70 15.09
N SER A 73 8.60 -2.02 15.16
CA SER A 73 9.76 -2.75 14.59
C SER A 73 9.64 -3.11 13.11
N TYR A 74 8.44 -3.08 12.55
CA TYR A 74 8.20 -3.46 11.14
C TYR A 74 8.36 -2.29 10.20
N THR A 75 8.88 -1.16 10.67
CA THR A 75 8.84 0.06 9.91
C THR A 75 9.96 1.02 10.34
N ASN A 76 10.54 1.77 9.40
CA ASN A 76 11.26 3.02 9.75
C ASN A 76 10.26 4.13 10.21
N TYR A 77 9.04 3.74 10.57
CA TYR A 77 7.84 4.58 10.64
C TYR A 77 7.50 4.83 12.10
N ARG A 78 7.76 6.07 12.55
CA ARG A 78 7.17 6.64 13.76
C ARG A 78 5.85 7.36 13.44
N GLY A 79 4.95 6.69 12.70
CA GLY A 79 3.65 7.25 12.37
C GLY A 79 3.68 8.52 11.51
N GLN A 80 4.74 8.73 10.72
CA GLN A 80 4.80 9.88 9.82
C GLN A 80 4.57 9.46 8.37
N PRO A 81 3.72 10.19 7.61
CA PRO A 81 3.57 9.94 6.17
C PRO A 81 4.95 9.99 5.53
N THR A 82 5.41 8.85 5.02
CA THR A 82 6.66 8.83 4.26
C THR A 82 6.37 9.48 2.91
N PRO A 83 7.08 10.56 2.54
CA PRO A 83 6.87 11.18 1.25
C PRO A 83 7.13 10.15 0.15
N LEU A 84 6.18 10.06 -0.77
CA LEU A 84 6.28 9.18 -1.92
C LEU A 84 7.42 9.69 -2.81
N ASP A 85 8.38 8.82 -3.14
CA ASP A 85 9.47 9.13 -4.06
C ASP A 85 9.01 8.89 -5.50
N ALA A 86 8.96 9.95 -6.31
CA ALA A 86 8.56 9.85 -7.71
C ALA A 86 9.50 8.96 -8.56
N ASN A 87 10.72 8.68 -8.08
CA ASN A 87 11.65 7.77 -8.74
C ASN A 87 11.46 6.30 -8.31
N ASP A 88 10.71 6.03 -7.25
CA ASP A 88 10.35 4.67 -6.85
C ASP A 88 9.07 4.24 -7.59
N ALA A 89 9.16 3.13 -8.33
CA ALA A 89 8.08 2.68 -9.20
C ALA A 89 6.77 2.39 -8.44
N GLY A 90 6.87 1.90 -7.21
CA GLY A 90 5.69 1.62 -6.38
C GLY A 90 5.05 2.91 -5.86
N ASP A 91 5.89 3.87 -5.43
CA ASP A 91 5.44 5.17 -4.93
C ASP A 91 4.79 6.00 -6.07
N ASN A 92 5.33 5.91 -7.29
CA ASN A 92 4.73 6.50 -8.48
C ASN A 92 3.40 5.81 -8.86
N ALA A 93 3.36 4.48 -8.81
CA ALA A 93 2.13 3.72 -9.11
C ALA A 93 1.01 4.04 -8.12
N VAL A 94 1.29 4.10 -6.81
CA VAL A 94 0.28 4.44 -5.81
C VAL A 94 -0.18 5.89 -5.97
N SER A 95 0.72 6.82 -6.31
CA SER A 95 0.36 8.22 -6.56
C SER A 95 -0.66 8.37 -7.69
N ALA A 96 -0.60 7.51 -8.71
CA ALA A 96 -1.53 7.52 -9.84
C ALA A 96 -2.96 7.06 -9.47
N VAL A 97 -3.12 6.28 -8.39
CA VAL A 97 -4.40 5.72 -7.90
C VAL A 97 -4.87 6.30 -6.55
N ALA A 98 -4.05 7.11 -5.88
CA ALA A 98 -4.38 7.68 -4.58
C ALA A 98 -5.58 8.65 -4.65
N GLU A 99 -5.77 9.36 -5.77
CA GLU A 99 -6.96 10.21 -6.01
C GLU A 99 -7.22 11.26 -4.92
N GLY A 100 -6.16 11.83 -4.33
CA GLY A 100 -6.28 12.80 -3.24
C GLY A 100 -6.56 12.19 -1.88
N ARG A 101 -6.54 10.85 -1.77
CA ARG A 101 -6.56 10.14 -0.49
C ARG A 101 -5.20 10.22 0.19
N ALA A 102 -5.22 10.30 1.52
CA ALA A 102 -4.03 10.12 2.31
C ALA A 102 -3.51 8.68 2.20
N CYS A 103 -2.17 8.56 2.19
CA CYS A 103 -1.47 7.29 1.97
C CYS A 103 -0.53 6.99 3.13
N ILE A 104 -0.59 5.76 3.63
CA ILE A 104 0.35 5.18 4.59
C ILE A 104 1.19 4.14 3.87
N ARG A 105 2.52 4.25 3.92
CA ARG A 105 3.45 3.24 3.40
C ARG A 105 3.99 2.39 4.54
N VAL A 106 3.95 1.08 4.36
CA VAL A 106 4.48 0.08 5.30
C VAL A 106 5.53 -0.75 4.59
N ASP A 107 6.79 -0.59 4.99
CA ASP A 107 7.95 -1.30 4.47
C ASP A 107 8.44 -2.30 5.52
N LEU A 108 8.58 -3.58 5.18
CA LEU A 108 9.18 -4.57 6.08
C LEU A 108 10.64 -4.17 6.39
N LEU A 109 10.98 -4.02 7.67
CA LEU A 109 12.37 -3.88 8.09
C LEU A 109 13.00 -5.26 8.20
N VAL A 110 13.91 -5.57 7.27
CA VAL A 110 14.86 -6.66 7.46
C VAL A 110 15.93 -6.16 8.41
N ASN A 111 15.93 -6.64 9.65
CA ASN A 111 17.10 -6.50 10.51
C ASN A 111 18.25 -7.26 9.84
N GLY A 112 19.27 -6.51 9.40
CA GLY A 112 20.54 -7.07 8.93
C GLY A 112 21.32 -7.75 10.05
#